data_AF-A0A9D9WEC3-F1
#
_entry.id   AF-A0A9D9WEC3-F1
#
_cell.length_a   1.000
_cell.length_b   1.000
_cell.length_c   1.000
_cell.angle_alpha   90.00
_cell.angle_beta   90.00
_cell.angle_gamma   90.00
#
_symmetry.space_group_name_H-M   'P 1'
#
loop_
_entity.id
_entity.type
_entity.pdbx_description
1 polymer ?
#
loop_
_entity_poly.entity_id
_entity_poly.type
_entity_poly.pdbx_seq_one_letter_code
_entity_poly.pdbx_strand_id
1 'polypeptide(L)'
;MRKQIFLSSVLLLGAALTMSAAERGGRTVALAGVEYSVDTLFHAKVGPGTTETSLHLVNETGQQLRVFYLTTDLTNPNTSIEAIVAQDKVPGGATVSSMAKDHTVEGKNYFCGVNTDFFLTSGSASNGKSIVGAPVKASVAGGEIYRSGSASTSWPNIFVDRDGKMNIGAVSFAKGTVTVGEKTATLKAINNDAPDNGISIYTPKYYGTPNQPGLNGQCVTVPVTLEEGDYVGAGKTLKFKVCGATGTNGDCAINDGEYVLLARGSAQDVLSGLKVGDEVSAYVKVTIGDTEVFPTQLACGNPWILKAGEV
;
A
#
# COMPACT_ATOMS: atom_id res chain seq x y z
N MET A 1 -12.75 -39.88 36.12
CA MET A 1 -13.34 -40.57 34.95
C MET A 1 -12.60 -40.10 33.69
N ARG A 2 -11.85 -41.02 33.05
CA ARG A 2 -11.35 -40.84 31.69
C ARG A 2 -12.54 -40.84 30.72
N LYS A 3 -12.52 -39.94 29.73
CA LYS A 3 -12.85 -40.26 28.33
C LYS A 3 -12.16 -39.25 27.42
N GLN A 4 -11.25 -39.79 26.61
CA GLN A 4 -10.65 -39.17 25.43
C GLN A 4 -11.74 -38.94 24.34
N ILE A 5 -11.50 -38.03 23.38
CA ILE A 5 -11.26 -38.35 21.95
C ILE A 5 -11.35 -37.08 21.07
N PHE A 6 -10.21 -36.77 20.44
CA PHE A 6 -9.92 -36.33 19.06
C PHE A 6 -10.41 -35.01 18.42
N LEU A 7 -9.39 -34.23 18.04
CA LEU A 7 -9.01 -33.72 16.69
C LEU A 7 -9.93 -32.81 15.87
N SER A 8 -9.36 -31.61 15.61
CA SER A 8 -9.20 -30.93 14.32
C SER A 8 -10.15 -31.28 13.18
N SER A 9 -10.85 -30.26 12.66
CA SER A 9 -10.61 -29.74 11.30
C SER A 9 -11.37 -28.43 11.07
N VAL A 10 -10.63 -27.40 10.70
CA VAL A 10 -11.13 -26.12 10.19
C VAL A 10 -11.65 -26.35 8.78
N LEU A 11 -12.94 -26.08 8.54
CA LEU A 11 -13.53 -26.02 7.21
C LEU A 11 -13.10 -24.71 6.53
N LEU A 12 -12.20 -24.79 5.53
CA LEU A 12 -12.05 -23.72 4.55
C LEU A 12 -13.15 -23.88 3.49
N LEU A 13 -14.12 -22.97 3.47
CA LEU A 13 -14.99 -22.75 2.32
C LEU A 13 -14.21 -21.89 1.30
N GLY A 14 -13.39 -22.56 0.48
CA GLY A 14 -12.93 -22.01 -0.78
C GLY A 14 -13.98 -22.29 -1.86
N ALA A 15 -14.19 -21.37 -2.80
CA ALA A 15 -14.97 -21.63 -4.00
C ALA A 15 -14.53 -22.98 -4.58
N ALA A 16 -15.44 -23.96 -4.55
CA ALA A 16 -15.14 -25.34 -4.87
C ALA A 16 -14.88 -25.46 -6.38
N LEU A 17 -13.60 -25.42 -6.77
CA LEU A 17 -13.13 -26.17 -7.93
C LEU A 17 -13.44 -27.65 -7.63
N THR A 18 -14.61 -28.11 -8.05
CA THR A 18 -14.97 -29.53 -7.97
C THR A 18 -14.13 -30.29 -8.99
N MET A 19 -12.91 -30.65 -8.60
CA MET A 19 -12.05 -31.55 -9.37
C MET A 19 -12.63 -32.96 -9.29
N SER A 20 -13.55 -33.28 -10.21
CA SER A 20 -13.89 -34.68 -10.48
C SER A 20 -12.79 -35.30 -11.33
N ALA A 21 -12.05 -36.24 -10.74
CA ALA A 21 -11.07 -37.03 -11.44
C ALA A 21 -11.80 -38.07 -12.30
N ALA A 22 -11.84 -37.88 -13.61
CA ALA A 22 -12.19 -38.91 -14.57
C ALA A 22 -11.22 -38.86 -15.77
N GLU A 23 -10.34 -39.86 -15.78
CA GLU A 23 -9.88 -40.65 -16.93
C GLU A 23 -9.90 -40.01 -18.34
N ARG A 24 -8.70 -39.81 -18.92
CA ARG A 24 -8.43 -39.60 -20.36
C ARG A 24 -9.40 -38.65 -21.10
N GLY A 25 -9.70 -37.50 -20.51
CA GLY A 25 -10.21 -36.31 -21.17
C GLY A 25 -9.52 -35.11 -20.53
N GLY A 26 -9.03 -34.14 -21.31
CA GLY A 26 -8.27 -33.00 -20.78
C GLY A 26 -9.03 -32.33 -19.63
N ARG A 27 -8.32 -31.96 -18.55
CA ARG A 27 -8.92 -31.20 -17.43
C ARG A 27 -9.56 -29.95 -18.00
N THR A 28 -10.81 -29.65 -17.68
CA THR A 28 -11.45 -28.37 -18.08
C THR A 28 -11.70 -27.46 -16.88
N VAL A 29 -11.86 -26.17 -17.14
CA VAL A 29 -12.27 -25.15 -16.16
C VAL A 29 -13.25 -24.17 -16.81
N ALA A 30 -14.34 -23.87 -16.11
CA ALA A 30 -15.28 -22.82 -16.49
C ALA A 30 -14.76 -21.46 -16.02
N LEU A 31 -14.49 -20.53 -16.93
CA LEU A 31 -14.15 -19.13 -16.61
C LEU A 31 -15.23 -18.22 -17.20
N ALA A 32 -15.95 -17.50 -16.35
CA ALA A 32 -17.05 -16.62 -16.74
C ALA A 32 -18.09 -17.29 -17.68
N GLY A 33 -18.39 -18.57 -17.44
CA GLY A 33 -19.34 -19.35 -18.25
C GLY A 33 -18.76 -19.94 -19.54
N VAL A 34 -17.46 -19.80 -19.79
CA VAL A 34 -16.76 -20.39 -20.95
C VAL A 34 -15.88 -21.54 -20.47
N GLU A 35 -16.05 -22.72 -21.06
CA GLU A 35 -15.21 -23.90 -20.79
C GLU A 35 -13.86 -23.76 -21.50
N TYR A 36 -12.79 -24.01 -20.76
CA TYR A 36 -11.43 -24.11 -21.29
C TYR A 36 -10.85 -25.48 -20.95
N SER A 37 -10.22 -26.14 -21.91
CA SER A 37 -9.23 -27.20 -21.61
C SER A 37 -8.03 -26.59 -20.90
N VAL A 38 -7.41 -27.34 -19.99
CA VAL A 38 -6.29 -26.92 -19.15
C VAL A 38 -5.11 -27.86 -19.37
N ASP A 39 -4.01 -27.30 -19.85
CA ASP A 39 -2.72 -27.96 -19.92
C ASP A 39 -1.74 -27.31 -18.92
N THR A 40 -1.04 -28.14 -18.14
CA THR A 40 -0.01 -27.66 -17.20
C THR A 40 1.34 -27.74 -17.90
N LEU A 41 1.86 -26.57 -18.27
CA LEU A 41 3.11 -26.46 -19.02
C LEU A 41 4.34 -26.55 -18.11
N PHE A 42 4.21 -26.08 -16.86
CA PHE A 42 5.29 -26.04 -15.90
C PHE A 42 4.75 -26.15 -14.48
N HIS A 43 5.44 -26.92 -13.64
CA HIS A 43 5.21 -26.95 -12.21
C HIS A 43 6.50 -27.35 -11.48
N ALA A 44 7.11 -26.41 -10.75
CA ALA A 44 8.34 -26.68 -10.01
C ALA A 44 8.49 -25.78 -8.78
N LYS A 45 9.35 -26.20 -7.84
CA LYS A 45 9.83 -25.32 -6.76
C LYS A 45 10.76 -24.26 -7.35
N VAL A 46 10.48 -23.00 -7.05
CA VAL A 46 11.26 -21.84 -7.55
C VAL A 46 11.89 -21.02 -6.42
N GLY A 47 11.53 -21.31 -5.18
CA GLY A 47 12.08 -20.68 -3.99
C GLY A 47 11.69 -21.42 -2.70
N PRO A 48 12.18 -20.97 -1.54
CA PRO A 48 11.83 -21.58 -0.26
C PRO A 48 10.31 -21.54 -0.04
N GLY A 49 9.68 -22.70 0.16
CA GLY A 49 8.24 -22.78 0.35
C GLY A 49 7.39 -22.35 -0.86
N THR A 50 7.98 -22.13 -2.04
CA THR A 50 7.28 -21.59 -3.21
C THR A 50 7.37 -22.49 -4.43
N THR A 51 6.22 -22.76 -5.07
CA THR A 51 6.12 -23.38 -6.39
C THR A 51 5.55 -22.41 -7.40
N GLU A 52 6.07 -22.43 -8.63
CA GLU A 52 5.44 -21.83 -9.80
C GLU A 52 4.63 -22.87 -10.54
N THR A 53 3.46 -22.47 -11.05
CA THR A 53 2.70 -23.23 -12.04
C THR A 53 2.37 -22.35 -13.24
N SER A 54 2.64 -22.85 -14.45
CA SER A 54 2.21 -22.22 -15.70
C SER A 54 1.18 -23.08 -16.41
N LEU A 55 0.06 -22.48 -16.81
CA LEU A 55 -1.05 -23.14 -17.48
C LEU A 55 -1.29 -22.57 -18.87
N HIS A 56 -1.72 -23.44 -19.79
CA HIS A 56 -2.32 -23.08 -21.08
C HIS A 56 -3.78 -23.47 -21.05
N LEU A 57 -4.66 -22.48 -21.23
CA LEU A 57 -6.08 -22.70 -21.31
C LEU A 57 -6.54 -22.46 -22.75
N VAL A 58 -7.31 -23.39 -23.33
CA VAL A 58 -7.84 -23.26 -24.70
C VAL A 58 -9.30 -23.67 -24.73
N ASN A 59 -10.18 -22.79 -25.21
CA ASN A 59 -11.59 -23.12 -25.41
C ASN A 59 -11.86 -23.66 -26.83
N GLU A 60 -13.10 -24.09 -27.08
CA GLU A 60 -13.50 -24.70 -28.36
C GLU A 60 -13.38 -23.76 -29.56
N THR A 61 -13.43 -22.44 -29.36
CA THR A 61 -13.25 -21.45 -30.43
C THR A 61 -11.77 -21.15 -30.73
N GLY A 62 -10.84 -21.77 -30.00
CA GLY A 62 -9.41 -21.57 -30.13
C GLY A 62 -8.87 -20.34 -29.38
N GLN A 63 -9.70 -19.68 -28.55
CA GLN A 63 -9.22 -18.63 -27.65
C GLN A 63 -8.29 -19.22 -26.59
N GLN A 64 -7.18 -18.54 -26.34
CA GLN A 64 -6.13 -19.01 -25.45
C GLN A 64 -5.91 -18.06 -24.27
N LEU A 65 -5.66 -18.61 -23.08
CA LEU A 65 -5.14 -17.89 -21.91
C LEU A 65 -3.85 -18.56 -21.43
N ARG A 66 -2.85 -17.74 -21.08
CA ARG A 66 -1.64 -18.18 -20.37
C ARG A 66 -1.72 -17.68 -18.94
N VAL A 67 -1.68 -18.59 -17.98
CA VAL A 67 -1.77 -18.25 -16.55
C VAL A 67 -0.48 -18.66 -15.88
N PHE A 68 0.11 -17.75 -15.11
CA PHE A 68 1.30 -17.99 -14.31
C PHE A 68 0.94 -17.61 -12.87
N TYR A 69 1.14 -18.52 -11.93
CA TYR A 69 0.90 -18.22 -10.52
C TYR A 69 1.91 -18.92 -9.63
N LEU A 70 2.09 -18.35 -8.45
CA LEU A 70 2.94 -18.87 -7.40
C LEU A 70 2.05 -19.35 -6.26
N THR A 71 2.43 -20.47 -5.67
CA THR A 71 1.88 -20.93 -4.39
C THR A 71 3.01 -20.88 -3.38
N THR A 72 2.87 -20.03 -2.36
CA THR A 72 3.90 -19.77 -1.36
C THR A 72 3.37 -20.08 0.04
N ASP A 73 4.13 -20.88 0.79
CA ASP A 73 3.92 -21.11 2.22
C ASP A 73 4.54 -19.95 3.03
N LEU A 74 3.69 -19.03 3.50
CA LEU A 74 4.10 -17.89 4.33
C LEU A 74 4.40 -18.27 5.80
N THR A 75 4.29 -19.54 6.18
CA THR A 75 4.79 -20.03 7.47
C THR A 75 6.28 -20.40 7.41
N ASN A 76 6.86 -20.46 6.20
CA ASN A 76 8.29 -20.66 6.03
C ASN A 76 9.07 -19.43 6.54
N PRO A 77 9.98 -19.58 7.52
CA PRO A 77 10.68 -18.44 8.12
C PRO A 77 11.66 -17.74 7.16
N ASN A 78 11.97 -18.35 6.01
CA ASN A 78 12.88 -17.80 5.00
C ASN A 78 12.14 -17.14 3.83
N THR A 79 10.81 -17.00 3.90
CA THR A 79 10.00 -16.44 2.82
C THR A 79 9.04 -15.39 3.35
N SER A 80 9.05 -14.23 2.70
CA SER A 80 8.12 -13.13 2.98
C SER A 80 7.62 -12.54 1.67
N ILE A 81 6.56 -11.73 1.76
CA ILE A 81 6.07 -10.92 0.65
C ILE A 81 6.38 -9.47 0.99
N GLU A 82 6.90 -8.73 0.01
CA GLU A 82 7.20 -7.32 0.15
C GLU A 82 6.61 -6.51 -1.00
N ALA A 83 6.14 -5.31 -0.67
CA ALA A 83 5.85 -4.28 -1.65
C ALA A 83 7.14 -3.47 -1.86
N ILE A 84 7.38 -3.06 -3.10
CA ILE A 84 8.49 -2.19 -3.47
C ILE A 84 7.92 -0.99 -4.20
N VAL A 85 8.39 0.20 -3.83
CA VAL A 85 8.17 1.43 -4.60
C VAL A 85 9.47 1.75 -5.32
N ALA A 86 9.41 1.84 -6.64
CA ALA A 86 10.61 2.06 -7.45
C ALA A 86 11.36 3.33 -7.02
N GLN A 87 12.69 3.25 -6.94
CA GLN A 87 13.57 4.38 -6.60
C GLN A 87 13.28 5.01 -5.22
N ASP A 88 12.57 4.32 -4.33
CA ASP A 88 12.22 4.79 -2.99
C ASP A 88 11.60 6.19 -2.95
N LYS A 89 10.76 6.52 -3.94
CA LYS A 89 9.98 7.77 -3.98
C LYS A 89 8.64 7.58 -4.68
N VAL A 90 7.69 8.44 -4.39
CA VAL A 90 6.36 8.43 -5.00
C VAL A 90 6.43 8.51 -6.53
N PRO A 91 7.11 9.49 -7.16
CA PRO A 91 7.28 9.49 -8.62
C PRO A 91 8.39 8.52 -9.07
N GLY A 92 8.19 7.23 -8.80
CA GLY A 92 9.15 6.16 -9.05
C GLY A 92 8.64 5.17 -10.08
N GLY A 93 9.37 5.00 -11.20
CA GLY A 93 9.05 4.03 -12.23
C GLY A 93 10.22 3.08 -12.50
N ALA A 94 9.96 1.78 -12.51
CA ALA A 94 10.91 0.75 -12.91
C ALA A 94 10.17 -0.54 -13.30
N THR A 95 10.85 -1.44 -14.00
CA THR A 95 10.35 -2.80 -14.20
C THR A 95 10.41 -3.58 -12.88
N VAL A 96 9.56 -4.60 -12.73
CA VAL A 96 9.58 -5.50 -11.56
C VAL A 96 10.97 -6.12 -11.36
N SER A 97 11.62 -6.53 -12.44
CA SER A 97 12.96 -7.10 -12.40
C SER A 97 14.03 -6.11 -11.94
N SER A 98 13.95 -4.84 -12.36
CA SER A 98 14.87 -3.80 -11.87
C SER A 98 14.62 -3.50 -10.40
N MET A 99 13.35 -3.38 -9.96
CA MET A 99 13.03 -3.20 -8.55
C MET A 99 13.59 -4.34 -7.68
N ALA A 100 13.40 -5.59 -8.11
CA ALA A 100 13.95 -6.76 -7.44
C ALA A 100 15.49 -6.70 -7.36
N LYS A 101 16.16 -6.35 -8.46
CA LYS A 101 17.62 -6.24 -8.51
C LYS A 101 18.15 -5.12 -7.60
N ASP A 102 17.54 -3.93 -7.66
CA ASP A 102 18.01 -2.74 -6.97
C ASP A 102 17.79 -2.82 -5.45
N HIS A 103 16.82 -3.61 -4.99
CA HIS A 103 16.53 -3.84 -3.57
C HIS A 103 17.12 -5.14 -3.02
N THR A 104 17.77 -5.95 -3.86
CA THR A 104 18.49 -7.15 -3.41
C THR A 104 19.72 -6.70 -2.63
N VAL A 105 19.81 -7.15 -1.39
CA VAL A 105 20.94 -6.87 -0.48
C VAL A 105 21.39 -8.18 0.17
N GLU A 106 22.53 -8.16 0.86
CA GLU A 106 22.99 -9.33 1.59
C GLU A 106 21.91 -9.84 2.57
N GLY A 107 21.61 -11.14 2.51
CA GLY A 107 20.56 -11.76 3.33
C GLY A 107 19.13 -11.60 2.79
N LYS A 108 18.91 -10.87 1.69
CA LYS A 108 17.57 -10.62 1.12
C LYS A 108 17.60 -10.66 -0.40
N ASN A 109 17.04 -11.74 -0.95
CA ASN A 109 16.98 -11.98 -2.40
C ASN A 109 15.55 -12.12 -2.87
N TYR A 110 15.21 -11.43 -3.96
CA TYR A 110 13.92 -11.56 -4.62
C TYR A 110 14.03 -12.60 -5.75
N PHE A 111 13.22 -13.66 -5.68
CA PHE A 111 13.21 -14.72 -6.69
C PHE A 111 11.95 -14.72 -7.57
N CYS A 112 10.95 -13.90 -7.22
CA CYS A 112 9.72 -13.73 -7.99
C CYS A 112 9.06 -12.38 -7.68
N GLY A 113 8.21 -11.90 -8.59
CA GLY A 113 7.43 -10.68 -8.37
C GLY A 113 6.39 -10.46 -9.47
N VAL A 114 5.38 -9.66 -9.14
CA VAL A 114 4.33 -9.19 -10.06
C VAL A 114 4.17 -7.68 -9.89
N ASN A 115 3.68 -6.98 -10.93
CA ASN A 115 3.23 -5.61 -10.75
C ASN A 115 1.94 -5.58 -9.91
N THR A 116 1.65 -4.44 -9.27
CA THR A 116 0.49 -4.29 -8.37
C THR A 116 -0.39 -3.10 -8.77
N ASP A 117 -0.42 -2.03 -7.98
CA ASP A 117 -1.34 -0.89 -8.09
C ASP A 117 -1.32 -0.22 -9.47
N PHE A 118 -2.41 0.46 -9.78
CA PHE A 118 -2.41 1.45 -10.86
C PHE A 118 -1.43 2.57 -10.52
N PHE A 119 -0.75 3.07 -11.53
CA PHE A 119 0.21 4.16 -11.39
C PHE A 119 0.04 5.19 -12.51
N LEU A 120 0.48 6.41 -12.26
CA LEU A 120 0.45 7.49 -13.25
C LEU A 120 1.49 7.22 -14.34
N THR A 121 1.05 7.20 -15.60
CA THR A 121 1.91 6.94 -16.77
C THR A 121 2.34 8.21 -17.50
N SER A 122 1.82 9.37 -17.10
CA SER A 122 2.17 10.69 -17.63
C SER A 122 1.86 11.79 -16.61
N GLY A 123 2.30 13.02 -16.89
CA GLY A 123 2.01 14.22 -16.11
C GLY A 123 3.21 14.80 -15.36
N SER A 124 2.99 15.99 -14.81
CA SER A 124 3.96 16.74 -14.00
C SER A 124 3.29 17.32 -12.76
N ALA A 125 4.07 17.45 -11.69
CA ALA A 125 3.71 18.25 -10.54
C ALA A 125 3.83 19.74 -10.90
N SER A 126 3.30 20.59 -10.02
CA SER A 126 3.31 22.05 -10.13
C SER A 126 4.71 22.66 -10.29
N ASN A 127 5.74 22.01 -9.74
CA ASN A 127 7.14 22.41 -9.89
C ASN A 127 7.80 21.89 -11.18
N GLY A 128 7.03 21.32 -12.11
CA GLY A 128 7.49 20.79 -13.38
C GLY A 128 8.14 19.40 -13.32
N LYS A 129 8.37 18.83 -12.13
CA LYS A 129 8.91 17.47 -11.98
C LYS A 129 7.88 16.43 -12.43
N SER A 130 8.35 15.31 -12.98
CA SER A 130 7.48 14.22 -13.39
C SER A 130 6.79 13.56 -12.19
N ILE A 131 5.55 13.10 -12.40
CA ILE A 131 4.79 12.27 -11.45
C ILE A 131 4.65 10.82 -11.92
N VAL A 132 5.33 10.46 -13.01
CA VAL A 132 5.26 9.12 -13.60
C VAL A 132 5.74 8.08 -12.58
N GLY A 133 4.99 6.98 -12.48
CA GLY A 133 5.23 5.90 -11.52
C GLY A 133 4.53 6.10 -10.18
N ALA A 134 3.94 7.27 -9.92
CA ALA A 134 3.20 7.50 -8.69
C ALA A 134 1.98 6.57 -8.57
N PRO A 135 1.81 5.87 -7.42
CA PRO A 135 0.64 5.04 -7.18
C PRO A 135 -0.62 5.91 -7.19
N VAL A 136 -1.70 5.38 -7.79
CA VAL A 136 -2.99 6.07 -7.82
C VAL A 136 -3.64 6.02 -6.44
N LYS A 137 -3.46 4.91 -5.71
CA LYS A 137 -4.04 4.69 -4.38
C LYS A 137 -2.96 4.50 -3.32
N ALA A 138 -3.32 3.88 -2.21
CA ALA A 138 -2.43 3.74 -1.07
C ALA A 138 -1.24 2.84 -1.40
N SER A 139 -0.08 3.22 -0.89
CA SER A 139 1.16 2.46 -1.06
C SER A 139 1.98 2.54 0.22
N VAL A 140 2.35 1.37 0.73
CA VAL A 140 3.25 1.20 1.88
C VAL A 140 4.30 0.17 1.51
N ALA A 141 5.58 0.48 1.74
CA ALA A 141 6.69 -0.44 1.53
C ALA A 141 7.66 -0.33 2.69
N GLY A 142 8.08 -1.46 3.26
CA GLY A 142 8.97 -1.48 4.43
C GLY A 142 8.40 -0.78 5.68
N GLY A 143 7.07 -0.66 5.76
CA GLY A 143 6.34 0.07 6.81
C GLY A 143 6.18 1.56 6.55
N GLU A 144 6.90 2.14 5.58
CA GLU A 144 6.81 3.55 5.24
C GLU A 144 5.64 3.82 4.30
N ILE A 145 4.86 4.85 4.62
CA ILE A 145 3.70 5.27 3.84
C ILE A 145 4.18 6.22 2.75
N TYR A 146 4.24 5.71 1.52
CA TYR A 146 4.54 6.49 0.34
C TYR A 146 3.36 7.35 -0.08
N ARG A 147 2.14 6.80 0.04
CA ARG A 147 0.89 7.53 -0.27
C ARG A 147 -0.26 6.97 0.57
N SER A 148 -1.00 7.85 1.22
CA SER A 148 -2.21 7.47 1.97
C SER A 148 -3.40 7.23 1.05
N GLY A 149 -4.36 6.43 1.50
CA GLY A 149 -5.66 6.26 0.85
C GLY A 149 -6.86 6.38 1.79
N SER A 150 -8.04 6.27 1.21
CA SER A 150 -9.32 6.21 1.92
C SER A 150 -9.93 4.82 1.77
N ALA A 151 -10.72 4.39 2.76
CA ALA A 151 -11.44 3.14 2.67
C ALA A 151 -12.32 3.11 1.41
N SER A 152 -12.21 2.03 0.65
CA SER A 152 -12.99 1.82 -0.57
C SER A 152 -13.40 0.36 -0.73
N THR A 153 -14.67 0.14 -1.06
CA THR A 153 -15.19 -1.17 -1.45
C THR A 153 -15.02 -1.45 -2.94
N SER A 154 -14.52 -0.50 -3.74
CA SER A 154 -14.15 -0.73 -5.14
C SER A 154 -12.64 -0.88 -5.32
N TRP A 155 -11.86 -0.32 -4.40
CA TRP A 155 -10.39 -0.32 -4.43
C TRP A 155 -9.83 -1.02 -3.17
N PRO A 156 -9.85 -2.38 -3.12
CA PRO A 156 -9.24 -3.13 -2.03
C PRO A 156 -7.75 -2.87 -1.92
N ASN A 157 -7.24 -3.03 -0.70
CA ASN A 157 -5.81 -3.07 -0.44
C ASN A 157 -5.46 -4.49 -0.04
N ILE A 158 -4.46 -5.08 -0.70
CA ILE A 158 -3.77 -6.26 -0.20
C ILE A 158 -2.57 -5.77 0.61
N PHE A 159 -2.39 -6.32 1.81
CA PHE A 159 -1.27 -5.92 2.65
C PHE A 159 -0.76 -7.05 3.53
N VAL A 160 0.52 -6.95 3.88
CA VAL A 160 1.16 -7.74 4.93
C VAL A 160 1.23 -6.86 6.17
N ASP A 161 0.80 -7.37 7.32
CA ASP A 161 0.95 -6.67 8.60
C ASP A 161 2.32 -6.92 9.27
N ARG A 162 2.56 -6.30 10.42
CA ARG A 162 3.80 -6.48 11.18
C ARG A 162 4.04 -7.90 11.71
N ASP A 163 3.00 -8.72 11.76
CA ASP A 163 3.10 -10.13 12.16
C ASP A 163 3.35 -11.05 10.95
N GLY A 164 3.54 -10.48 9.75
CA GLY A 164 3.77 -11.22 8.51
C GLY A 164 2.50 -11.79 7.90
N LYS A 165 1.30 -11.44 8.41
CA LYS A 165 0.05 -11.99 7.90
C LYS A 165 -0.45 -11.18 6.71
N MET A 166 -0.87 -11.90 5.68
CA MET A 166 -1.52 -11.32 4.52
C MET A 166 -3.00 -11.05 4.78
N ASN A 167 -3.46 -9.87 4.40
CA ASN A 167 -4.79 -9.35 4.65
C ASN A 167 -5.31 -8.65 3.39
N ILE A 168 -6.63 -8.59 3.23
CA ILE A 168 -7.29 -7.79 2.20
C ILE A 168 -8.36 -6.93 2.85
N GLY A 169 -8.40 -5.62 2.56
CA GLY A 169 -9.39 -4.75 3.15
C GLY A 169 -9.47 -3.35 2.58
N ALA A 170 -10.54 -2.64 2.96
CA ALA A 170 -10.74 -1.24 2.69
C ALA A 170 -9.96 -0.40 3.71
N VAL A 171 -8.65 -0.25 3.50
CA VAL A 171 -7.76 0.44 4.42
C VAL A 171 -7.97 1.96 4.34
N SER A 172 -8.00 2.64 5.49
CA SER A 172 -8.09 4.10 5.61
C SER A 172 -7.00 4.66 6.49
N PHE A 173 -6.44 5.79 6.09
CA PHE A 173 -5.39 6.54 6.80
C PHE A 173 -5.95 7.83 7.44
N ALA A 174 -7.27 7.99 7.46
CA ALA A 174 -7.93 9.27 7.71
C ALA A 174 -8.26 9.56 9.19
N LYS A 175 -7.70 8.78 10.13
CA LYS A 175 -8.07 8.80 11.56
C LYS A 175 -6.87 9.08 12.48
N GLY A 176 -5.74 9.55 11.94
CA GLY A 176 -4.57 9.92 12.74
C GLY A 176 -4.80 11.21 13.52
N THR A 177 -3.79 11.64 14.28
CA THR A 177 -3.89 12.83 15.13
C THR A 177 -2.64 13.68 14.98
N VAL A 178 -2.78 15.00 15.01
CA VAL A 178 -1.69 15.97 15.13
C VAL A 178 -1.98 16.86 16.32
N THR A 179 -0.97 17.11 17.15
CA THR A 179 -1.09 17.84 18.41
C THR A 179 0.01 18.88 18.55
N VAL A 180 -0.39 20.08 18.99
CA VAL A 180 0.48 21.22 19.31
C VAL A 180 0.02 21.80 20.64
N GLY A 181 0.79 21.58 21.71
CA GLY A 181 0.33 21.90 23.06
C GLY A 181 -1.01 21.22 23.36
N GLU A 182 -2.05 22.01 23.66
CA GLU A 182 -3.41 21.52 23.92
C GLU A 182 -4.28 21.40 22.65
N LYS A 183 -3.81 21.92 21.51
CA LYS A 183 -4.58 21.91 20.26
C LYS A 183 -4.41 20.57 19.55
N THR A 184 -5.49 20.05 18.99
CA THR A 184 -5.48 18.78 18.25
C THR A 184 -6.35 18.83 17.00
N ALA A 185 -5.91 18.15 15.94
CA ALA A 185 -6.67 17.93 14.72
C ALA A 185 -6.40 16.54 14.14
N THR A 186 -7.26 16.10 13.23
CA THR A 186 -7.11 14.81 12.56
C THR A 186 -6.03 14.88 11.48
N LEU A 187 -5.05 13.97 11.53
CA LEU A 187 -4.19 13.64 10.39
C LEU A 187 -5.00 12.80 9.41
N LYS A 188 -5.18 13.32 8.20
CA LYS A 188 -6.08 12.70 7.21
C LYS A 188 -5.39 12.21 5.94
N ALA A 189 -4.21 12.74 5.61
CA ALA A 189 -3.50 12.38 4.40
C ALA A 189 -1.97 12.43 4.56
N ILE A 190 -1.29 11.61 3.78
CA ILE A 190 0.16 11.56 3.64
C ILE A 190 0.44 11.49 2.14
N ASN A 191 1.19 12.45 1.60
CA ASN A 191 1.56 12.52 0.18
C ASN A 191 0.37 12.35 -0.79
N ASN A 192 -0.76 12.97 -0.46
CA ASN A 192 -1.97 12.91 -1.25
C ASN A 192 -2.71 14.26 -1.18
N ASP A 193 -3.85 14.38 -1.85
CA ASP A 193 -4.68 15.57 -1.80
C ASP A 193 -5.04 15.91 -0.36
N ALA A 194 -4.86 17.17 0.01
CA ALA A 194 -5.13 17.62 1.37
C ALA A 194 -6.63 17.72 1.59
N PRO A 195 -7.26 16.87 2.43
CA PRO A 195 -8.69 16.94 2.67
C PRO A 195 -9.03 18.11 3.59
N ASP A 196 -10.26 18.60 3.48
CA ASP A 196 -10.73 19.69 4.33
C ASP A 196 -10.89 19.26 5.81
N ASN A 197 -10.81 20.24 6.71
CA ASN A 197 -10.89 20.07 8.16
C ASN A 197 -9.94 18.97 8.69
N GLY A 198 -8.68 19.02 8.26
CA GLY A 198 -7.66 18.08 8.65
C GLY A 198 -6.25 18.55 8.28
N ILE A 199 -5.28 17.76 8.73
CA ILE A 199 -3.86 17.98 8.45
C ILE A 199 -3.35 16.89 7.53
N SER A 200 -2.44 17.27 6.63
CA SER A 200 -1.72 16.38 5.73
C SER A 200 -0.22 16.49 5.99
N ILE A 201 0.50 15.37 5.84
CA ILE A 201 1.97 15.34 5.88
C ILE A 201 2.48 15.13 4.46
N TYR A 202 3.39 15.99 4.02
CA TYR A 202 4.13 15.81 2.78
C TYR A 202 5.59 15.53 3.10
N THR A 203 6.12 14.46 2.53
CA THR A 203 7.45 13.92 2.81
C THR A 203 8.45 14.27 1.70
N PRO A 204 9.78 14.20 1.95
CA PRO A 204 10.80 14.35 0.90
C PRO A 204 10.61 13.39 -0.28
N LYS A 205 10.01 12.20 -0.03
CA LYS A 205 9.76 11.17 -1.05
C LYS A 205 8.62 11.50 -2.02
N TYR A 206 7.92 12.63 -1.85
CA TYR A 206 6.82 13.02 -2.73
C TYR A 206 7.33 13.74 -4.00
N TYR A 207 6.72 14.86 -4.38
CA TYR A 207 7.09 15.61 -5.59
C TYR A 207 8.07 16.76 -5.33
N GLY A 208 8.62 16.86 -4.11
CA GLY A 208 9.38 18.04 -3.65
C GLY A 208 8.51 19.28 -3.40
N THR A 209 7.19 19.11 -3.42
CA THR A 209 6.16 20.09 -3.06
C THR A 209 4.89 19.33 -2.65
N PRO A 210 4.02 19.89 -1.78
CA PRO A 210 2.67 19.37 -1.57
C PRO A 210 1.82 19.24 -2.83
N ASN A 211 2.15 19.99 -3.90
CA ASN A 211 1.43 19.97 -5.18
C ASN A 211 -0.06 20.30 -5.04
N GLN A 212 -0.39 21.34 -4.25
CA GLN A 212 -1.77 21.82 -4.04
C GLN A 212 -1.92 23.32 -4.37
N PRO A 213 -1.54 23.79 -5.57
CA PRO A 213 -1.58 25.22 -5.91
C PRO A 213 -2.98 25.84 -5.83
N GLY A 214 -4.04 25.04 -5.98
CA GLY A 214 -5.42 25.47 -5.82
C GLY A 214 -5.80 25.86 -4.38
N LEU A 215 -4.94 25.60 -3.39
CA LEU A 215 -5.18 25.91 -1.97
C LEU A 215 -4.45 27.18 -1.50
N ASN A 216 -3.83 27.93 -2.42
CA ASN A 216 -3.10 29.14 -2.07
C ASN A 216 -4.02 30.17 -1.41
N GLY A 217 -3.63 30.64 -0.22
CA GLY A 217 -4.43 31.53 0.63
C GLY A 217 -5.58 30.84 1.39
N GLN A 218 -5.75 29.51 1.25
CA GLN A 218 -6.83 28.72 1.85
C GLN A 218 -6.33 27.59 2.75
N CYS A 219 -5.03 27.60 3.07
CA CYS A 219 -4.39 26.61 3.94
C CYS A 219 -3.32 27.29 4.81
N VAL A 220 -2.85 26.53 5.80
CA VAL A 220 -1.63 26.85 6.55
C VAL A 220 -0.60 25.76 6.24
N THR A 221 0.59 26.16 5.82
CA THR A 221 1.73 25.27 5.59
C THR A 221 2.86 25.55 6.57
N VAL A 222 3.46 24.50 7.11
CA VAL A 222 4.53 24.58 8.11
C VAL A 222 5.66 23.65 7.70
N PRO A 223 6.84 24.17 7.31
CA PRO A 223 8.03 23.36 7.11
C PRO A 223 8.56 22.83 8.45
N VAL A 224 8.84 21.53 8.50
CA VAL A 224 9.31 20.86 9.70
C VAL A 224 10.43 19.86 9.40
N THR A 225 11.24 19.56 10.39
CA THR A 225 12.18 18.42 10.39
C THR A 225 11.69 17.36 11.37
N LEU A 226 12.02 16.10 11.13
CA LEU A 226 11.70 15.01 12.03
C LEU A 226 12.75 14.94 13.15
N GLU A 227 12.35 15.17 14.40
CA GLU A 227 13.24 15.08 15.57
C GLU A 227 13.17 13.71 16.26
N GLU A 228 11.98 13.13 16.38
CA GLU A 228 11.80 11.77 16.90
C GLU A 228 10.97 10.93 15.93
N GLY A 229 11.49 9.75 15.62
CA GLY A 229 10.98 8.85 14.58
C GLY A 229 11.99 8.66 13.47
N ASP A 230 11.64 7.82 12.51
CA ASP A 230 12.46 7.42 11.37
C ASP A 230 11.75 7.73 10.04
N TYR A 231 10.47 7.38 9.94
CA TYR A 231 9.64 7.63 8.77
C TYR A 231 8.15 7.65 9.13
N VAL A 232 7.31 8.15 8.22
CA VAL A 232 5.86 8.17 8.39
C VAL A 232 5.30 6.76 8.17
N GLY A 233 4.99 6.04 9.25
CA GLY A 233 4.52 4.65 9.20
C GLY A 233 3.30 4.40 10.09
N ALA A 234 2.54 3.35 9.80
CA ALA A 234 1.33 3.02 10.55
C ALA A 234 1.65 2.70 12.03
N GLY A 235 0.87 3.28 12.95
CA GLY A 235 1.04 3.10 14.40
C GLY A 235 2.22 3.85 15.00
N LYS A 236 2.90 4.71 14.22
CA LYS A 236 4.03 5.51 14.72
C LYS A 236 3.56 6.86 15.27
N THR A 237 4.19 7.26 16.36
CA THR A 237 4.20 8.65 16.84
C THR A 237 5.48 9.31 16.34
N LEU A 238 5.32 10.47 15.72
CA LEU A 238 6.40 11.30 15.18
C LEU A 238 6.44 12.60 15.95
N LYS A 239 7.64 13.11 16.25
CA LYS A 239 7.81 14.49 16.69
C LYS A 239 8.55 15.28 15.64
N PHE A 240 7.94 16.37 15.24
CA PHE A 240 8.46 17.32 14.29
C PHE A 240 8.86 18.60 14.99
N LYS A 241 9.86 19.28 14.44
CA LYS A 241 10.22 20.64 14.82
C LYS A 241 10.12 21.58 13.66
N VAL A 242 9.47 22.71 13.88
CA VAL A 242 9.32 23.76 12.87
C VAL A 242 10.70 24.30 12.51
N CYS A 243 11.06 24.17 11.23
CA CYS A 243 12.37 24.59 10.70
C CYS A 243 12.28 25.82 9.78
N GLY A 244 11.06 26.20 9.36
CA GLY A 244 10.84 27.32 8.46
C GLY A 244 9.63 28.17 8.85
N ALA A 245 9.46 29.28 8.15
CA ALA A 245 8.33 30.17 8.38
C ALA A 245 7.01 29.50 7.94
N THR A 246 6.00 29.62 8.79
CA THR A 246 4.62 29.27 8.45
C THR A 246 4.13 30.11 7.27
N GLY A 247 3.45 29.48 6.32
CA GLY A 247 2.92 30.11 5.11
C GLY A 247 1.46 29.76 4.85
N THR A 248 0.93 30.31 3.76
CA THR A 248 -0.43 30.05 3.27
C THR A 248 -0.43 29.52 1.83
N ASN A 249 0.73 29.13 1.32
CA ASN A 249 0.90 28.56 0.00
C ASN A 249 0.75 27.03 0.08
N GLY A 250 -0.17 26.47 -0.70
CA GLY A 250 -0.37 25.02 -0.83
C GLY A 250 0.66 24.35 -1.74
N ASP A 251 1.62 25.11 -2.25
CA ASP A 251 2.64 24.68 -3.20
C ASP A 251 4.00 25.29 -2.87
N CYS A 252 4.53 24.93 -1.69
CA CYS A 252 5.87 25.31 -1.22
C CYS A 252 6.90 24.20 -1.46
N ALA A 253 8.17 24.55 -1.47
CA ALA A 253 9.24 23.56 -1.58
C ALA A 253 9.27 22.64 -0.35
N ILE A 254 9.53 21.36 -0.59
CA ILE A 254 9.94 20.38 0.42
C ILE A 254 11.41 20.12 0.17
N ASN A 255 12.29 20.64 1.02
CA ASN A 255 13.73 20.44 0.88
C ASN A 255 14.14 19.06 1.39
N ASP A 256 15.36 18.63 1.05
CA ASP A 256 15.90 17.36 1.50
C ASP A 256 15.94 17.30 3.05
N GLY A 257 15.41 16.23 3.62
CA GLY A 257 15.29 16.07 5.08
C GLY A 257 14.15 16.84 5.74
N GLU A 258 13.40 17.64 4.98
CA GLU A 258 12.25 18.40 5.48
C GLU A 258 10.92 17.75 5.10
N TYR A 259 9.91 18.01 5.92
CA TYR A 259 8.52 17.68 5.67
C TYR A 259 7.72 18.99 5.63
N VAL A 260 6.53 18.93 5.04
CA VAL A 260 5.56 20.02 5.13
C VAL A 260 4.28 19.49 5.75
N LEU A 261 3.86 20.12 6.84
CA LEU A 261 2.51 19.96 7.38
C LEU A 261 1.60 20.96 6.69
N LEU A 262 0.44 20.50 6.21
CA LEU A 262 -0.55 21.37 5.56
C LEU A 262 -1.91 21.17 6.24
N ALA A 263 -2.47 22.24 6.80
CA ALA A 263 -3.79 22.25 7.42
C ALA A 263 -4.83 22.99 6.56
N ARG A 264 -6.05 22.45 6.52
CA ARG A 264 -7.21 23.07 5.85
C ARG A 264 -8.41 23.19 6.79
N GLY A 265 -9.27 24.16 6.50
CA GLY A 265 -10.51 24.39 7.24
C GLY A 265 -10.23 24.67 8.71
N SER A 266 -11.05 24.09 9.60
CA SER A 266 -10.91 24.21 11.06
C SER A 266 -9.58 23.71 11.63
N ALA A 267 -8.85 22.83 10.92
CA ALA A 267 -7.56 22.33 11.39
C ALA A 267 -6.43 23.37 11.30
N GLN A 268 -6.64 24.48 10.57
CA GLN A 268 -5.66 25.56 10.47
C GLN A 268 -5.32 26.15 11.84
N ASP A 269 -6.27 26.17 12.78
CA ASP A 269 -6.06 26.71 14.13
C ASP A 269 -4.97 25.98 14.91
N VAL A 270 -4.71 24.71 14.57
CA VAL A 270 -3.65 23.89 15.21
C VAL A 270 -2.26 24.31 14.74
N LEU A 271 -2.10 24.66 13.46
CA LEU A 271 -0.79 25.02 12.88
C LEU A 271 -0.54 26.53 12.80
N SER A 272 -1.59 27.34 12.95
CA SER A 272 -1.50 28.80 12.85
C SER A 272 -0.64 29.39 13.97
N GLY A 273 0.29 30.26 13.58
CA GLY A 273 1.13 31.01 14.51
C GLY A 273 2.36 30.26 15.02
N LEU A 274 2.59 29.03 14.55
CA LEU A 274 3.82 28.29 14.83
C LEU A 274 5.06 29.04 14.32
N LYS A 275 6.12 28.99 15.13
CA LYS A 275 7.42 29.62 14.90
C LYS A 275 8.51 28.56 14.84
N VAL A 276 9.63 28.91 14.21
CA VAL A 276 10.83 28.06 14.18
C VAL A 276 11.21 27.64 15.60
N GLY A 277 11.41 26.34 15.80
CA GLY A 277 11.70 25.73 17.09
C GLY A 277 10.49 25.14 17.82
N ASP A 278 9.26 25.48 17.43
CA ASP A 278 8.06 24.87 18.01
C ASP A 278 7.95 23.39 17.63
N GLU A 279 7.37 22.59 18.52
CA GLU A 279 7.20 21.15 18.36
C GLU A 279 5.78 20.79 17.90
N VAL A 280 5.68 19.79 17.02
CA VAL A 280 4.42 19.21 16.56
C VAL A 280 4.49 17.70 16.67
N SER A 281 3.54 17.08 17.38
CA SER A 281 3.44 15.62 17.47
C SER A 281 2.39 15.09 16.50
N ALA A 282 2.66 13.97 15.83
CA ALA A 282 1.69 13.29 14.97
C ALA A 282 1.63 11.79 15.25
N TYR A 283 0.42 11.26 15.44
CA TYR A 283 0.15 9.83 15.50
C TYR A 283 -0.51 9.36 14.20
N VAL A 284 0.11 8.38 13.54
CA VAL A 284 -0.35 7.85 12.27
C VAL A 284 -1.25 6.63 12.50
N LYS A 285 -2.56 6.86 12.46
CA LYS A 285 -3.56 5.79 12.61
C LYS A 285 -4.05 5.27 11.27
N VAL A 286 -3.94 3.96 11.07
CA VAL A 286 -4.42 3.27 9.88
C VAL A 286 -5.47 2.23 10.29
N THR A 287 -6.59 2.14 9.57
CA THR A 287 -7.75 1.36 10.01
C THR A 287 -8.41 0.57 8.89
N ILE A 288 -9.08 -0.52 9.28
CA ILE A 288 -10.15 -1.17 8.51
C ILE A 288 -11.41 -1.09 9.38
N GLY A 289 -12.40 -0.31 8.94
CA GLY A 289 -13.53 0.05 9.80
C GLY A 289 -13.04 0.81 11.03
N ASP A 290 -13.25 0.22 12.21
CA ASP A 290 -12.80 0.76 13.49
C ASP A 290 -11.59 0.02 14.08
N THR A 291 -11.14 -1.05 13.41
CA THR A 291 -9.94 -1.78 13.83
C THR A 291 -8.70 -1.10 13.29
N GLU A 292 -7.75 -0.83 14.18
CA GLU A 292 -6.44 -0.33 13.80
C GLU A 292 -5.57 -1.45 13.25
N VAL A 293 -4.89 -1.16 12.14
CA VAL A 293 -4.05 -2.12 11.41
C VAL A 293 -2.68 -1.51 11.15
N PHE A 294 -1.67 -2.38 11.02
CA PHE A 294 -0.26 -1.98 10.91
C PHE A 294 0.37 -2.57 9.64
N PRO A 295 -0.05 -2.12 8.45
CA PRO A 295 0.51 -2.62 7.20
C PRO A 295 2.01 -2.28 7.12
N THR A 296 2.82 -3.27 6.81
CA THR A 296 4.24 -3.10 6.47
C THR A 296 4.46 -3.11 4.97
N GLN A 297 3.60 -3.79 4.23
CA GLN A 297 3.61 -3.90 2.78
C GLN A 297 2.19 -3.72 2.31
N LEU A 298 1.90 -2.75 1.46
CA LEU A 298 0.53 -2.49 1.01
C LEU A 298 0.54 -2.00 -0.42
N ALA A 299 -0.31 -2.65 -1.23
CA ALA A 299 -0.65 -2.20 -2.56
C ALA A 299 -2.17 -2.25 -2.74
N CYS A 300 -2.68 -1.35 -3.56
CA CYS A 300 -4.09 -1.33 -3.94
C CYS A 300 -4.34 -2.13 -5.22
N GLY A 301 -5.57 -2.61 -5.41
CA GLY A 301 -6.07 -3.15 -6.66
C GLY A 301 -7.49 -2.66 -6.93
N ASN A 302 -8.04 -2.97 -8.11
CA ASN A 302 -9.44 -2.73 -8.47
C ASN A 302 -9.84 -3.67 -9.64
N PRO A 303 -10.99 -4.35 -9.58
CA PRO A 303 -11.98 -4.37 -8.48
C PRO A 303 -11.67 -5.42 -7.41
N TRP A 304 -12.53 -5.53 -6.40
CA TRP A 304 -12.65 -6.79 -5.66
C TRP A 304 -13.10 -7.89 -6.62
N ILE A 305 -12.37 -9.00 -6.65
CA ILE A 305 -12.71 -10.18 -7.45
C ILE A 305 -13.35 -11.27 -6.58
N LEU A 306 -12.89 -11.40 -5.34
CA LEU A 306 -13.39 -12.40 -4.39
C LEU A 306 -13.29 -11.82 -2.97
N LYS A 307 -14.33 -12.01 -2.16
CA LYS A 307 -14.36 -11.66 -0.73
C LYS A 307 -15.03 -12.79 0.05
N ALA A 308 -14.33 -13.33 1.04
CA ALA A 308 -14.84 -14.42 1.89
C ALA A 308 -15.36 -15.64 1.10
N GLY A 309 -14.76 -15.94 -0.06
CA GLY A 309 -15.16 -17.06 -0.92
C GLY A 309 -16.27 -16.75 -1.91
N GLU A 310 -16.79 -15.51 -1.93
CA GLU A 310 -17.86 -15.06 -2.82
C GLU A 310 -17.33 -14.02 -3.83
N VAL A 311 -17.85 -14.07 -5.06
CA VAL A 311 -17.53 -13.13 -6.16
C VAL A 311 -18.30 -11.84 -6.00
#